data_AF-A0A9D6RPP8-F1
#
_entry.id   AF-A0A9D6RPP8-F1
#
_cell.length_a   1.000
_cell.length_b   1.000
_cell.length_c   1.000
_cell.angle_alpha   90.00
_cell.angle_beta   90.00
_cell.angle_gamma   90.00
#
_symmetry.space_group_name_H-M   'P 1'
#
loop_
_entity.id
_entity.type
_entity.pdbx_description
1 polymer ?
#
loop_
_entity_poly.entity_id
_entity_poly.type
_entity_poly.pdbx_seq_one_letter_code
_entity_poly.pdbx_strand_id
1 'polypeptide(L)'
;MWKANPIIAHTEPLFDMRPPGCEIIVGDALSVLQSFPANTFRCCVTSPPYWGLRDYGIPNQIGAEFELEDYIENLTQIFREVRRVLTEDGTLWLNLGDSYTSGNRTWRDTDKKNPARAMDYRPPTPRGLKPKDLMGVAWRVAFALQADGWYLRSDIIWYKPNCQPESVKDRPTRAHEYVFWLSRFFRKKFFMT
;
A
#
# COMPACT_ATOMS: atom_id res chain seq x y z
N MET A 1 12.35 0.21 -22.63
CA MET A 1 13.06 -0.83 -21.86
C MET A 1 13.79 -0.10 -20.75
N TRP A 2 13.15 0.05 -19.58
CA TRP A 2 13.76 0.74 -18.45
C TRP A 2 14.69 -0.25 -17.76
N LYS A 3 16.00 -0.01 -17.87
CA LYS A 3 17.02 -0.80 -17.15
C LYS A 3 17.11 -0.22 -15.74
N ALA A 4 16.94 -1.07 -14.72
CA ALA A 4 17.21 -0.69 -13.34
C ALA A 4 18.71 -0.34 -13.22
N ASN A 5 19.01 0.87 -12.76
CA ASN A 5 20.37 1.22 -12.38
C ASN A 5 20.72 0.52 -11.06
N PRO A 6 21.98 0.11 -10.85
CA PRO A 6 22.42 -0.52 -9.61
C PRO A 6 22.18 0.41 -8.42
N ILE A 7 21.97 -0.18 -7.24
CA ILE A 7 21.84 0.54 -5.97
C ILE A 7 23.16 1.28 -5.72
N ILE A 8 23.16 2.59 -5.89
CA ILE A 8 24.29 3.44 -5.53
C ILE A 8 24.17 3.70 -4.04
N ALA A 9 25.20 3.34 -3.27
CA ALA A 9 25.32 3.83 -1.90
C ALA A 9 25.52 5.35 -1.97
N HIS A 10 24.48 6.12 -1.62
CA HIS A 10 24.56 7.57 -1.64
C HIS A 10 25.37 8.05 -0.44
N THR A 11 26.52 8.70 -0.71
CA THR A 11 27.37 9.35 0.31
C THR A 11 26.91 10.79 0.62
N GLU A 12 26.00 11.33 -0.20
CA GLU A 12 25.34 12.62 -0.03
C GLU A 12 23.89 12.40 0.45
N PRO A 13 23.25 13.37 1.14
CA PRO A 13 21.84 13.26 1.48
C PRO A 13 21.01 13.04 0.21
N LEU A 14 20.17 12.01 0.23
CA LEU A 14 19.23 11.65 -0.85
C LEU A 14 18.20 12.74 -1.19
N PHE A 15 18.23 13.87 -0.48
CA PHE A 15 17.29 14.97 -0.63
C PHE A 15 18.05 16.29 -0.44
N ASP A 16 18.27 17.03 -1.52
CA ASP A 16 18.77 18.39 -1.43
C ASP A 16 17.58 19.36 -1.26
N MET A 17 17.48 19.98 -0.09
CA MET A 17 16.43 20.95 0.28
C MET A 17 16.52 22.29 -0.49
N ARG A 18 17.36 22.41 -1.53
CA ARG A 18 17.83 23.68 -2.09
C ARG A 18 17.71 23.78 -3.63
N PRO A 19 16.62 23.34 -4.31
CA PRO A 19 15.76 24.32 -5.00
C PRO A 19 14.29 23.85 -5.19
N PRO A 20 13.34 24.69 -5.70
CA PRO A 20 11.97 24.24 -5.93
C PRO A 20 11.92 23.22 -7.07
N GLY A 21 11.53 21.98 -6.79
CA GLY A 21 11.48 20.95 -7.82
C GLY A 21 10.90 19.62 -7.37
N CYS A 22 10.81 18.69 -8.32
CA CYS A 22 10.44 17.29 -8.10
C CYS A 22 11.69 16.42 -8.19
N GLU A 23 11.84 15.49 -7.25
CA GLU A 23 12.93 14.52 -7.25
C GLU A 23 12.36 13.09 -7.37
N ILE A 24 13.06 12.23 -8.11
CA ILE A 24 12.73 10.80 -8.22
C ILE A 24 13.84 10.01 -7.56
N ILE A 25 13.50 9.35 -6.46
CA ILE A 25 14.42 8.50 -5.71
C ILE A 25 14.03 7.05 -5.97
N VAL A 26 14.99 6.28 -6.48
CA VAL A 26 14.80 4.86 -6.79
C VAL A 26 15.44 4.02 -5.68
N GLY A 27 14.63 3.25 -4.97
CA GLY A 27 15.09 2.36 -3.92
C GLY A 27 13.96 1.64 -3.21
N ASP A 28 14.32 0.75 -2.30
CA ASP A 28 13.38 0.17 -1.35
C ASP A 28 12.78 1.28 -0.46
N ALA A 29 11.45 1.31 -0.34
CA ALA A 29 10.75 2.41 0.31
C ALA A 29 11.14 2.54 1.79
N LEU A 30 11.29 1.42 2.50
CA LEU A 30 11.67 1.44 3.92
C LEU A 30 13.08 2.01 4.09
N SER A 31 14.04 1.50 3.32
CA SER A 31 15.44 1.93 3.34
C SER A 31 15.59 3.41 2.98
N VAL A 32 14.86 3.87 1.95
CA VAL A 32 14.87 5.28 1.54
C VAL A 32 14.26 6.18 2.61
N LEU A 33 13.11 5.81 3.17
CA LEU A 33 12.46 6.61 4.21
C LEU A 33 13.33 6.77 5.45
N GLN A 34 14.05 5.72 5.86
CA GLN A 34 14.99 5.74 6.99
C GLN A 34 16.13 6.75 6.80
N SER A 35 16.50 7.05 5.56
CA SER A 35 17.54 8.05 5.27
C SER A 35 17.08 9.50 5.46
N PHE A 36 15.77 9.75 5.42
CA PHE A 36 15.25 11.12 5.54
C PHE A 36 15.17 11.58 7.00
N PRO A 37 15.40 12.88 7.27
CA PRO A 37 15.19 13.44 8.61
C PRO A 37 13.71 13.37 9.01
N ALA A 38 13.46 13.34 10.32
CA ALA A 38 12.11 13.43 10.86
C ALA A 38 11.50 14.82 10.58
N ASN A 39 10.17 14.92 10.53
CA ASN A 39 9.44 16.19 10.38
C ASN A 39 9.79 16.99 9.11
N THR A 40 9.98 16.30 8.00
CA THR A 40 10.43 16.87 6.71
C THR A 40 9.27 17.14 5.76
N PHE A 41 8.36 16.18 5.59
CA PHE A 41 7.33 16.23 4.56
C PHE A 41 5.96 16.58 5.14
N ARG A 42 5.12 17.30 4.40
CA ARG A 42 3.76 17.66 4.87
C ARG A 42 2.68 16.67 4.42
N CYS A 43 2.95 15.89 3.39
CA CYS A 43 1.95 15.00 2.82
C CYS A 43 2.62 13.74 2.24
N CYS A 44 1.99 12.59 2.46
CA CYS A 44 2.26 11.35 1.75
C CYS A 44 0.97 10.92 1.03
N VAL A 45 1.06 10.64 -0.26
CA VAL A 45 -0.04 10.09 -1.07
C VAL A 45 0.49 8.82 -1.71
N THR A 46 -0.17 7.69 -1.47
CA THR A 46 0.34 6.41 -1.96
C THR A 46 -0.75 5.36 -2.14
N SER A 47 -0.47 4.42 -3.04
CA SER A 47 -1.17 3.16 -3.22
C SER A 47 -0.12 2.04 -3.26
N PRO A 48 0.25 1.45 -2.10
CA PRO A 48 1.27 0.41 -2.08
C PRO A 48 0.83 -0.81 -2.90
N PRO A 49 1.76 -1.70 -3.30
CA PRO A 49 1.40 -2.97 -3.93
C PRO A 49 0.32 -3.73 -3.14
N TYR A 50 -0.72 -4.20 -3.84
CA TYR A 50 -1.81 -4.95 -3.21
C TYR A 50 -1.42 -6.41 -3.03
N TRP A 51 -1.71 -6.95 -1.84
CA TRP A 51 -1.35 -8.30 -1.46
C TRP A 51 -1.88 -9.36 -2.44
N GLY A 52 -0.96 -10.20 -2.92
CA GLY A 52 -1.26 -11.31 -3.81
C GLY A 52 -1.66 -10.90 -5.23
N LEU A 53 -1.55 -9.63 -5.63
CA LEU A 53 -2.12 -9.17 -6.89
C LEU A 53 -1.13 -9.13 -8.06
N ARG A 54 0.11 -8.72 -7.81
CA ARG A 54 1.11 -8.50 -8.86
C ARG A 54 2.51 -8.90 -8.44
N ASP A 55 3.21 -9.57 -9.35
CA ASP A 55 4.65 -9.81 -9.30
C ASP A 55 5.37 -8.79 -10.21
N TYR A 56 6.29 -8.04 -9.62
CA TYR A 56 7.12 -7.03 -10.26
C TYR A 56 8.53 -7.55 -10.56
N GLY A 57 8.84 -8.81 -10.26
CA GLY A 57 10.15 -9.43 -10.46
C GLY A 57 11.22 -8.89 -9.51
N ILE A 58 10.81 -8.34 -8.36
CA ILE A 58 11.70 -7.76 -7.36
C ILE A 58 11.70 -8.66 -6.12
N PRO A 59 12.86 -9.19 -5.69
CA PRO A 59 12.95 -9.98 -4.46
C PRO A 59 12.40 -9.21 -3.25
N ASN A 60 11.63 -9.89 -2.40
CA ASN A 60 11.02 -9.32 -1.19
C ASN A 60 10.12 -8.11 -1.43
N GLN A 61 9.51 -8.00 -2.62
CA GLN A 61 8.56 -6.93 -2.88
C GLN A 61 7.38 -6.96 -1.90
N ILE A 62 6.91 -5.77 -1.54
CA ILE A 62 5.64 -5.62 -0.83
C ILE A 62 4.51 -6.18 -1.69
N GLY A 63 3.55 -6.83 -1.04
CA GLY A 63 2.40 -7.47 -1.67
C GLY A 63 2.68 -8.89 -2.17
N ALA A 64 3.91 -9.40 -2.06
CA ALA A 64 4.27 -10.80 -2.33
C ALA A 64 4.57 -11.61 -1.07
N GLU A 65 4.18 -11.12 0.10
CA GLU A 65 4.26 -11.87 1.35
C GLU A 65 3.36 -13.10 1.32
N PHE A 66 3.83 -14.19 1.93
CA PHE A 66 3.08 -15.45 1.94
C PHE A 66 1.82 -15.34 2.80
N GLU A 67 1.96 -14.86 4.04
CA GLU A 67 0.83 -14.63 4.95
C GLU A 67 0.31 -13.18 4.85
N LEU A 68 -0.97 -12.98 5.15
CA LEU A 68 -1.58 -11.65 5.13
C LEU A 68 -1.05 -10.78 6.27
N GLU A 69 -0.80 -11.40 7.43
CA GLU A 69 -0.28 -10.75 8.62
C GLU A 69 1.11 -10.17 8.37
N ASP A 70 1.97 -10.87 7.63
CA ASP A 70 3.29 -10.38 7.23
C ASP A 70 3.20 -9.14 6.34
N TYR A 71 2.25 -9.12 5.39
CA TYR A 71 1.99 -7.95 4.55
C TYR A 71 1.53 -6.74 5.38
N ILE A 72 0.63 -6.96 6.35
CA ILE A 72 0.14 -5.89 7.23
C ILE A 72 1.28 -5.35 8.10
N GLU A 73 2.11 -6.23 8.65
CA GLU A 73 3.25 -5.84 9.48
C GLU A 73 4.30 -5.06 8.67
N ASN A 74 4.68 -5.54 7.48
CA ASN A 74 5.63 -4.85 6.60
C ASN A 74 5.12 -3.46 6.21
N LEU A 75 3.84 -3.34 5.84
CA LEU A 75 3.25 -2.03 5.58
C LEU A 75 3.26 -1.15 6.83
N THR A 76 2.94 -1.70 8.00
CA THR A 76 2.96 -0.95 9.26
C THR A 76 4.35 -0.40 9.56
N GLN A 77 5.42 -1.17 9.32
CA GLN A 77 6.81 -0.71 9.45
C GLN A 77 7.14 0.45 8.49
N ILE A 78 6.75 0.33 7.21
CA ILE A 78 6.94 1.41 6.24
C ILE A 78 6.17 2.67 6.66
N PHE A 79 4.90 2.52 7.05
CA PHE A 79 4.08 3.65 7.46
C PHE A 79 4.51 4.25 8.80
N ARG A 80 5.19 3.50 9.67
CA ARG A 80 5.86 4.06 10.86
C ARG A 80 6.95 5.05 10.46
N GLU A 81 7.75 4.71 9.45
CA GLU A 81 8.75 5.62 8.89
C GLU A 81 8.11 6.81 8.16
N VAL A 82 7.04 6.60 7.40
CA VAL A 82 6.24 7.70 6.82
C VAL A 82 5.79 8.66 7.92
N ARG A 83 5.25 8.14 9.03
CA ARG A 83 4.83 8.98 10.16
C ARG A 83 5.99 9.78 10.75
N ARG A 84 7.18 9.18 10.90
CA ARG A 84 8.38 9.85 11.42
C ARG A 84 8.81 11.02 10.54
N VAL A 85 8.83 10.82 9.23
CA VAL A 85 9.28 11.86 8.28
C VAL A 85 8.23 12.93 8.00
N LEU A 86 6.96 12.69 8.32
CA LEU A 86 5.92 13.72 8.20
C LEU A 86 6.05 14.81 9.28
N THR A 87 5.72 16.06 8.98
CA THR A 87 5.58 17.13 10.00
C THR A 87 4.46 16.81 10.99
N GLU A 88 4.39 17.54 12.11
CA GLU A 88 3.31 17.35 13.10
C GLU A 88 1.90 17.53 12.50
N ASP A 89 1.80 18.42 11.52
CA ASP A 89 0.59 18.65 10.75
C ASP A 89 0.55 17.85 9.44
N GLY A 90 1.38 16.82 9.31
CA GLY A 90 1.44 15.98 8.12
C GLY A 90 0.23 15.06 7.98
N THR A 91 -0.11 14.71 6.73
CA THR A 91 -1.20 13.79 6.40
C THR A 91 -0.76 12.65 5.50
N LEU A 92 -1.35 11.47 5.70
CA LEU A 92 -1.24 10.32 4.82
C LEU A 92 -2.58 10.11 4.10
N TRP A 93 -2.51 9.96 2.78
CA TRP A 93 -3.60 9.56 1.90
C TRP A 93 -3.26 8.19 1.31
N LEU A 94 -3.91 7.15 1.85
CA LEU A 94 -3.61 5.76 1.57
C LEU A 94 -4.73 5.12 0.76
N ASN A 95 -4.47 4.82 -0.51
CA ASN A 95 -5.40 4.08 -1.35
C ASN A 95 -5.11 2.58 -1.28
N LEU A 96 -6.12 1.79 -0.88
CA LEU A 96 -6.01 0.33 -0.79
C LEU A 96 -7.27 -0.36 -1.35
N GLY A 97 -7.01 -1.38 -2.15
CA GLY A 97 -8.02 -2.32 -2.59
C GLY A 97 -8.10 -3.54 -1.67
N ASP A 98 -9.30 -4.06 -1.49
CA ASP A 98 -9.53 -5.35 -0.86
C ASP A 98 -9.29 -6.54 -1.80
N SER A 99 -9.39 -7.76 -1.27
CA SER A 99 -9.35 -9.01 -2.00
C SER A 99 -10.28 -10.04 -1.37
N TYR A 100 -10.51 -11.12 -2.11
CA TYR A 100 -11.31 -12.26 -1.63
C TYR A 100 -10.41 -13.49 -1.56
N THR A 101 -10.68 -14.36 -0.60
CA THR A 101 -9.95 -15.63 -0.51
C THR A 101 -10.23 -16.48 -1.75
N SER A 102 -9.23 -17.26 -2.18
CA SER A 102 -9.21 -17.91 -3.50
C SER A 102 -10.20 -19.06 -3.69
N GLY A 103 -10.86 -19.48 -2.61
CA GLY A 103 -11.68 -20.67 -2.56
C GLY A 103 -10.87 -21.96 -2.69
N ASN A 104 -9.68 -22.01 -2.07
CA ASN A 104 -8.72 -23.13 -2.12
C ASN A 104 -8.20 -23.49 -3.52
N ARG A 105 -8.35 -22.61 -4.51
CA ARG A 105 -7.69 -22.77 -5.80
C ARG A 105 -6.19 -22.63 -5.62
N THR A 106 -5.43 -23.59 -6.13
CA THR A 106 -3.96 -23.62 -6.07
C THR A 106 -3.30 -23.09 -7.33
N TRP A 107 -4.06 -22.89 -8.41
CA TRP A 107 -3.55 -22.40 -9.69
C TRP A 107 -4.13 -21.02 -10.07
N ARG A 108 -3.42 -20.31 -10.95
CA ARG A 108 -3.87 -19.10 -11.63
C ARG A 108 -3.88 -19.34 -13.13
N ASP A 109 -4.84 -18.73 -13.82
CA ASP A 109 -4.82 -18.72 -15.28
C ASP A 109 -3.78 -17.71 -15.78
N THR A 110 -3.15 -18.00 -16.91
CA THR A 110 -2.14 -17.12 -17.50
C THR A 110 -2.80 -15.92 -18.15
N ASP A 111 -2.42 -14.70 -17.75
CA ASP A 111 -2.90 -13.47 -18.38
C ASP A 111 -1.86 -12.94 -19.38
N LYS A 112 -2.03 -13.31 -20.66
CA LYS A 112 -1.12 -12.87 -21.75
C LYS A 112 -1.04 -11.35 -21.90
N LYS A 113 -2.09 -10.61 -21.50
CA LYS A 113 -2.12 -9.13 -21.60
C LYS A 113 -1.45 -8.47 -20.40
N ASN A 114 -1.48 -9.11 -19.24
CA ASN A 114 -0.91 -8.59 -18.01
C ASN A 114 -0.12 -9.67 -17.25
N PRO A 115 1.09 -10.02 -17.72
CA PRO A 115 1.88 -11.13 -17.17
C PRO A 115 2.23 -10.92 -15.69
N ALA A 116 2.34 -9.67 -15.23
CA ALA A 116 2.57 -9.36 -13.81
C ALA A 116 1.46 -9.87 -12.88
N ARG A 117 0.25 -10.20 -13.37
CA ARG A 117 -0.82 -10.80 -12.55
C ARG A 117 -0.63 -12.30 -12.30
N ALA A 118 0.25 -12.95 -13.06
CA ALA A 118 0.58 -14.36 -12.93
C ALA A 118 1.68 -14.53 -11.88
N MET A 119 1.38 -14.21 -10.62
CA MET A 119 2.28 -14.56 -9.52
C MET A 119 2.42 -16.08 -9.44
N ASP A 120 3.66 -16.56 -9.26
CA ASP A 120 3.98 -17.98 -9.17
C ASP A 120 3.32 -18.66 -7.95
N TYR A 121 3.03 -17.89 -6.91
CA TYR A 121 2.32 -18.38 -5.73
C TYR A 121 0.94 -17.72 -5.59
N ARG A 122 0.03 -18.45 -4.93
CA ARG A 122 -1.26 -17.93 -4.50
C ARG A 122 -1.28 -17.92 -2.98
N PRO A 123 -1.57 -16.76 -2.37
CA PRO A 123 -1.62 -16.71 -0.92
C PRO A 123 -2.67 -17.68 -0.37
N PRO A 124 -2.38 -18.35 0.76
CA PRO A 124 -3.35 -19.21 1.43
C PRO A 124 -4.55 -18.40 1.91
N THR A 125 -5.65 -19.08 2.21
CA THR A 125 -6.78 -18.50 2.92
C THR A 125 -6.31 -18.12 4.33
N PRO A 126 -6.34 -16.82 4.74
CA PRO A 126 -5.90 -16.44 6.07
C PRO A 126 -6.70 -17.13 7.17
N ARG A 127 -6.06 -17.33 8.32
CA ARG A 127 -6.69 -18.01 9.46
C ARG A 127 -8.00 -17.31 9.86
N GLY A 128 -9.05 -18.12 10.04
CA GLY A 128 -10.37 -17.63 10.45
C GLY A 128 -11.27 -17.14 9.30
N LEU A 129 -10.75 -17.09 8.07
CA LEU A 129 -11.56 -16.80 6.88
C LEU A 129 -11.99 -18.09 6.19
N LYS A 130 -13.18 -18.06 5.58
CA LYS A 130 -13.72 -19.13 4.76
C LYS A 130 -13.32 -18.93 3.29
N PRO A 131 -13.37 -20.00 2.46
CA PRO A 131 -13.37 -19.90 1.01
C PRO A 131 -14.34 -18.82 0.49
N LYS A 132 -13.83 -17.90 -0.33
CA LYS A 132 -14.55 -16.77 -0.93
C LYS A 132 -15.01 -15.66 0.03
N ASP A 133 -14.51 -15.63 1.26
CA ASP A 133 -14.74 -14.49 2.16
C ASP A 133 -14.04 -13.22 1.62
N LEU A 134 -14.69 -12.07 1.80
CA LEU A 134 -14.04 -10.76 1.69
C LEU A 134 -13.00 -10.66 2.80
N MET A 135 -11.76 -10.34 2.43
CA MET A 135 -10.64 -10.40 3.36
C MET A 135 -10.59 -9.19 4.30
N GLY A 136 -11.07 -8.04 3.87
CA GLY A 136 -11.01 -6.80 4.65
C GLY A 136 -9.60 -6.21 4.67
N VAL A 137 -8.75 -6.47 3.66
CA VAL A 137 -7.32 -6.10 3.68
C VAL A 137 -7.14 -4.60 3.93
N ALA A 138 -7.92 -3.77 3.23
CA ALA A 138 -7.87 -2.32 3.36
C ALA A 138 -8.14 -1.87 4.81
N TRP A 139 -9.20 -2.38 5.44
CA TRP A 139 -9.56 -2.06 6.81
C TRP A 139 -8.62 -2.67 7.86
N ARG A 140 -8.10 -3.88 7.60
CA ARG A 140 -7.07 -4.50 8.47
C ARG A 140 -5.82 -3.64 8.53
N VAL A 141 -5.34 -3.14 7.39
CA VAL A 141 -4.23 -2.19 7.36
C VAL A 141 -4.60 -0.89 8.07
N ALA A 142 -5.76 -0.30 7.80
CA ALA A 142 -6.19 0.93 8.48
C ALA A 142 -6.22 0.80 10.01
N PHE A 143 -6.72 -0.32 10.54
CA PHE A 143 -6.73 -0.59 11.98
C PHE A 143 -5.34 -0.92 12.53
N ALA A 144 -4.49 -1.61 11.79
CA ALA A 144 -3.10 -1.83 12.19
C ALA A 144 -2.34 -0.50 12.31
N LEU A 145 -2.52 0.42 11.35
CA LEU A 145 -1.97 1.77 11.42
C LEU A 145 -2.53 2.56 12.60
N GLN A 146 -3.84 2.46 12.85
CA GLN A 146 -4.46 3.11 14.00
C GLN A 146 -3.86 2.58 15.33
N ALA A 147 -3.68 1.26 15.44
CA ALA A 147 -3.05 0.62 16.59
C ALA A 147 -1.57 1.02 16.74
N ASP A 148 -0.85 1.22 15.64
CA ASP A 148 0.53 1.75 15.63
C ASP A 148 0.60 3.25 16.00
N GLY A 149 -0.55 3.91 16.19
CA GLY A 149 -0.68 5.27 16.70
C GLY A 149 -0.94 6.33 15.61
N TRP A 150 -1.38 5.93 14.43
CA TRP A 150 -2.00 6.86 13.49
C TRP A 150 -3.39 7.25 13.97
N TYR A 151 -3.84 8.46 13.62
CA TYR A 151 -5.23 8.83 13.75
C TYR A 151 -5.92 8.60 12.42
N LEU A 152 -6.80 7.59 12.33
CA LEU A 152 -7.69 7.41 11.19
C LEU A 152 -8.77 8.49 11.23
N ARG A 153 -8.85 9.35 10.22
CA ARG A 153 -9.70 10.55 10.21
C ARG A 153 -10.90 10.43 9.29
N SER A 154 -10.77 9.70 8.19
CA SER A 154 -11.85 9.49 7.23
C SER A 154 -11.59 8.25 6.38
N ASP A 155 -12.66 7.52 6.06
CA ASP A 155 -12.73 6.51 5.03
C ASP A 155 -13.43 7.10 3.79
N ILE A 156 -12.66 7.40 2.76
CA ILE A 156 -13.17 8.01 1.53
C ILE A 156 -13.42 6.90 0.51
N ILE A 157 -14.58 6.91 -0.11
CA ILE A 157 -14.95 5.95 -1.15
C ILE A 157 -14.54 6.48 -2.52
N TRP A 158 -13.55 5.85 -3.14
CA TRP A 158 -13.25 6.09 -4.54
C TRP A 158 -14.15 5.24 -5.43
N TYR A 159 -15.26 5.83 -5.88
CA TYR A 159 -16.18 5.22 -6.82
C TYR A 159 -15.59 5.14 -8.24
N LYS A 160 -15.68 3.95 -8.86
CA LYS A 160 -15.19 3.64 -10.19
C LYS A 160 -16.37 3.28 -11.11
N PRO A 161 -17.00 4.26 -11.78
CA PRO A 161 -18.21 4.05 -12.58
C PRO A 161 -18.00 3.05 -13.72
N ASN A 162 -16.78 2.99 -14.28
CA ASN A 162 -16.39 2.08 -15.34
C ASN A 162 -15.46 0.97 -14.81
N CYS A 163 -15.82 0.35 -13.69
CA CYS A 163 -15.06 -0.76 -13.13
C CYS A 163 -15.06 -1.97 -14.08
N GLN A 164 -13.97 -2.75 -14.06
CA GLN A 164 -13.93 -4.01 -14.81
C GLN A 164 -14.95 -4.99 -14.19
N PRO A 165 -15.80 -5.63 -15.00
CA PRO A 165 -16.72 -6.64 -14.50
C PRO A 165 -15.95 -7.82 -13.92
N GLU A 166 -16.43 -8.35 -12.79
CA GLU A 166 -15.85 -9.55 -12.21
C GLU A 166 -16.47 -10.79 -12.86
N SER A 167 -15.66 -11.81 -13.16
CA SER A 167 -16.13 -13.05 -13.81
C SER A 167 -16.90 -14.00 -12.89
N VAL A 168 -17.06 -13.62 -11.61
CA VAL A 168 -17.75 -14.40 -10.58
C VAL A 168 -19.22 -13.97 -10.48
N LYS A 169 -20.10 -14.91 -10.11
CA LYS A 169 -21.55 -14.69 -10.02
C LYS A 169 -22.11 -14.75 -8.60
N ASP A 170 -21.26 -14.98 -7.61
CA ASP A 170 -21.65 -15.20 -6.21
C ASP A 170 -21.46 -13.96 -5.32
N ARG A 171 -21.13 -12.81 -5.91
CA ARG A 171 -20.99 -11.53 -5.21
C ARG A 171 -21.13 -10.33 -6.16
N PRO A 172 -21.44 -9.14 -5.65
CA PRO A 172 -21.46 -7.92 -6.46
C PRO A 172 -20.07 -7.59 -7.02
N THR A 173 -20.05 -7.00 -8.22
CA THR A 173 -18.85 -6.38 -8.77
C THR A 173 -18.37 -5.27 -7.85
N ARG A 174 -17.11 -5.32 -7.45
CA ARG A 174 -16.53 -4.24 -6.66
C ARG A 174 -16.24 -3.03 -7.55
N ALA A 175 -17.05 -2.00 -7.38
CA ALA A 175 -16.95 -0.74 -8.11
C ALA A 175 -16.31 0.40 -7.29
N HIS A 176 -15.60 0.10 -6.20
CA HIS A 176 -14.91 1.11 -5.40
C HIS A 176 -13.61 0.60 -4.76
N GLU A 177 -12.78 1.55 -4.36
CA GLU A 177 -11.64 1.34 -3.45
C GLU A 177 -11.72 2.31 -2.28
N TYR A 178 -11.00 2.00 -1.21
CA TYR A 178 -10.89 2.89 -0.05
C TYR A 178 -9.68 3.80 -0.20
N VAL A 179 -9.89 5.08 0.06
CA VAL A 179 -8.84 6.05 0.33
C VAL A 179 -8.95 6.45 1.79
N PHE A 180 -8.02 5.98 2.62
CA PHE A 180 -7.96 6.37 4.02
C PHE A 180 -7.18 7.66 4.17
N TRP A 181 -7.74 8.56 4.94
CA TRP A 181 -7.06 9.77 5.37
C TRP A 181 -6.63 9.62 6.83
N LEU A 182 -5.32 9.68 7.07
CA LEU A 182 -4.73 9.55 8.39
C LEU A 182 -3.91 10.80 8.73
N SER A 183 -3.87 11.15 10.02
CA SER A 183 -3.05 12.25 10.55
C SER A 183 -2.07 11.75 11.60
N ARG A 184 -0.89 12.40 11.67
CA ARG A 184 0.14 12.09 12.68
C ARG A 184 -0.27 12.48 14.10
N PHE A 185 -0.94 13.62 14.27
CA PHE A 185 -1.34 14.16 15.58
C PHE A 185 -2.85 14.46 15.69
N PHE A 186 -3.37 14.40 16.93
CA PHE A 186 -4.78 14.64 17.24
C PHE A 186 -5.24 16.08 16.95
N ARG A 187 -4.41 17.07 17.32
CA ARG A 187 -4.72 18.50 17.23
C ARG A 187 -4.50 19.05 15.82
N LYS A 188 -5.46 18.82 14.95
CA LYS A 188 -5.69 19.68 13.79
C LYS A 188 -7.05 20.34 13.89
N LYS A 189 -7.07 21.68 13.83
CA LYS A 189 -8.23 22.42 13.34
C LYS A 189 -8.25 22.20 11.83
N PHE A 190 -9.10 21.32 11.36
CA PHE A 190 -9.38 21.22 9.94
C PHE A 190 -10.37 22.33 9.59
N PHE A 191 -9.90 23.35 8.88
CA PHE A 191 -10.80 24.19 8.09
C PHE A 191 -11.08 23.42 6.80
N MET A 192 -12.02 22.48 6.89
CA MET A 192 -12.72 21.96 5.72
C MET A 192 -14.02 22.75 5.66
N THR A 193 -13.94 23.96 5.11
CA THR A 193 -15.11 24.77 4.73
C THR A 193 -15.48 24.46 3.29
#